data_AF-A0A6B3GKJ5-F1
#
_entry.id   AF-A0A6B3GKJ5-F1
#
_cell.length_a   1.000
_cell.length_b   1.000
_cell.length_c   1.000
_cell.angle_alpha   90.00
_cell.angle_beta   90.00
_cell.angle_gamma   90.00
#
_symmetry.space_group_name_H-M   'P 1'
#
loop_
_entity.id
_entity.type
_entity.pdbx_description
1 polymer ?
#
loop_
_entity_poly.entity_id
_entity_poly.type
_entity_poly.pdbx_seq_one_letter_code
_entity_poly.pdbx_strand_id
1 'polypeptide(L)'
;MSGIRMDHYLEVDFTGFKKLIDELGGVEITTKTAIDDSKSHLDLEPGTHTLNGEESLGLVRTRKSVGDGSDLGRIQLQQAFIKALMEQAKSVGVFSSPKKLYGLADAATKAVTTDSGLGSVKKLTGFAGGLKGLGADNVHMVTLPVEYDPADPNRVLPQEKAGRQVWAALKNDRPIPASATEKSAGDKGDADKVVE
;
A
#
# COMPACT_ATOMS: atom_id res chain seq x y z
N MET A 1 16.39 6.17 14.41
CA MET A 1 16.18 5.68 13.03
C MET A 1 15.72 6.79 12.09
N SER A 2 14.48 7.31 12.15
CA SER A 2 14.03 8.34 11.18
C SER A 2 14.01 9.78 11.70
N GLY A 3 13.66 10.01 12.97
CA GLY A 3 13.51 11.36 13.53
C GLY A 3 12.33 12.16 12.93
N ILE A 4 11.40 11.45 12.30
CA ILE A 4 10.16 11.98 11.72
C ILE A 4 9.06 11.89 12.77
N ARG A 5 8.26 12.95 12.90
CA ARG A 5 7.06 12.94 13.75
C ARG A 5 5.95 12.19 13.03
N MET A 6 5.29 11.28 13.72
CA MET A 6 4.07 10.64 13.24
C MET A 6 2.88 11.44 13.76
N ASP A 7 2.13 12.09 12.86
CA ASP A 7 0.97 12.90 13.23
C ASP A 7 -0.26 12.04 13.50
N HIS A 8 -0.44 10.97 12.72
CA HIS A 8 -1.55 10.02 12.83
C HIS A 8 -1.13 8.59 12.51
N TYR A 9 -1.87 7.61 13.03
CA TYR A 9 -1.72 6.20 12.63
C TYR A 9 -3.09 5.54 12.42
N LEU A 10 -3.11 4.58 11.50
CA LEU A 10 -4.26 3.73 11.21
C LEU A 10 -3.79 2.28 11.20
N GLU A 11 -4.49 1.42 11.94
CA GLU A 11 -4.27 -0.01 11.99
C GLU A 11 -5.51 -0.73 11.47
N VAL A 12 -5.33 -1.56 10.46
CA VAL A 12 -6.41 -2.28 9.77
C VAL A 12 -6.16 -3.78 9.93
N ASP A 13 -7.11 -4.48 10.56
CA ASP A 13 -7.06 -5.94 10.59
C ASP A 13 -7.63 -6.54 9.30
N PHE A 14 -7.54 -7.86 9.14
CA PHE A 14 -8.01 -8.53 7.92
C PHE A 14 -9.52 -8.41 7.71
N THR A 15 -10.32 -8.43 8.76
CA THR A 15 -11.78 -8.27 8.63
C THR A 15 -12.12 -6.84 8.21
N GLY A 16 -11.43 -5.85 8.79
CA GLY A 16 -11.58 -4.45 8.48
C GLY A 16 -11.15 -4.13 7.05
N PHE A 17 -10.03 -4.68 6.61
CA PHE A 17 -9.55 -4.55 5.24
C PHE A 17 -10.61 -5.00 4.23
N LYS A 18 -11.15 -6.22 4.40
CA LYS A 18 -12.16 -6.77 3.49
C LYS A 18 -13.39 -5.88 3.39
N LYS A 19 -13.92 -5.45 4.55
CA LYS A 19 -15.09 -4.56 4.62
C LYS A 19 -14.85 -3.22 3.91
N LEU A 20 -13.66 -2.64 4.05
CA LEU A 20 -13.32 -1.38 3.38
C LEU A 20 -13.31 -1.52 1.86
N ILE A 21 -12.75 -2.61 1.36
CA ILE A 21 -12.73 -2.92 -0.07
C ILE A 21 -14.15 -3.17 -0.59
N ASP A 22 -14.95 -3.96 0.14
CA ASP A 22 -16.33 -4.24 -0.26
C ASP A 22 -17.20 -2.97 -0.26
N GLU A 23 -17.04 -2.08 0.73
CA GLU A 23 -17.74 -0.78 0.78
C GLU A 23 -17.34 0.14 -0.38
N LEU A 24 -16.10 0.02 -0.87
CA LEU A 24 -15.62 0.73 -2.05
C LEU A 24 -16.22 0.18 -3.36
N GLY A 25 -16.78 -1.04 -3.32
CA GLY A 25 -17.24 -1.78 -4.50
C GLY A 25 -16.14 -2.62 -5.17
N GLY A 26 -15.11 -3.01 -4.42
CA GLY A 26 -13.94 -3.73 -4.92
C GLY A 26 -12.83 -2.80 -5.43
N VAL A 27 -11.72 -3.40 -5.87
CA VAL A 27 -10.56 -2.70 -6.48
C VAL A 27 -10.24 -3.34 -7.82
N GLU A 28 -10.15 -2.52 -8.86
CA GLU A 28 -9.69 -2.97 -10.16
C GLU A 28 -8.18 -3.23 -10.15
N ILE A 29 -7.79 -4.41 -10.61
CA ILE A 29 -6.41 -4.88 -10.69
C ILE A 29 -6.21 -5.57 -12.03
N THR A 30 -5.12 -5.24 -12.74
CA THR A 30 -4.74 -5.96 -13.96
C THR A 30 -3.57 -6.90 -13.69
N THR A 31 -3.80 -8.20 -13.85
CA THR A 31 -2.76 -9.23 -13.75
C THR A 31 -2.13 -9.49 -15.12
N LYS A 32 -0.80 -9.41 -15.21
CA LYS A 32 -0.04 -9.69 -16.45
C LYS A 32 0.27 -11.18 -16.61
N THR A 33 0.28 -11.91 -15.50
CA THR A 33 0.49 -13.36 -15.45
C THR A 33 -0.54 -13.97 -14.51
N ALA A 34 -0.79 -15.27 -14.67
CA ALA A 34 -1.67 -15.98 -13.75
C ALA A 34 -1.10 -15.95 -12.32
N ILE A 35 -1.97 -15.74 -11.33
CA ILE A 35 -1.63 -15.79 -9.90
C ILE A 35 -2.45 -16.92 -9.29
N ASP A 36 -1.81 -18.06 -9.02
CA ASP A 36 -2.38 -19.17 -8.26
C ASP A 36 -1.58 -19.33 -6.96
N ASP A 37 -2.17 -18.94 -5.83
CA ASP A 37 -1.62 -19.13 -4.50
C ASP A 37 -2.67 -19.73 -3.57
N SER A 38 -2.67 -21.07 -3.52
CA SER A 38 -3.49 -21.86 -2.59
C SER A 38 -3.38 -21.44 -1.11
N LYS A 39 -2.28 -20.82 -0.67
CA LYS A 39 -2.14 -20.37 0.74
C LYS A 39 -2.88 -19.08 1.03
N SER A 40 -3.05 -18.23 0.02
CA SER A 40 -3.86 -17.01 0.09
C SER A 40 -5.25 -17.19 -0.50
N HIS A 41 -5.56 -18.38 -1.02
CA HIS A 41 -6.81 -18.70 -1.73
C HIS A 41 -7.08 -17.77 -2.92
N LEU A 42 -6.00 -17.34 -3.59
CA LEU A 42 -6.10 -16.47 -4.74
C LEU A 42 -5.85 -17.27 -6.01
N ASP A 43 -6.76 -17.14 -6.97
CA ASP A 43 -6.66 -17.70 -8.31
C ASP A 43 -7.14 -16.64 -9.31
N LEU A 44 -6.21 -16.06 -10.06
CA LEU A 44 -6.47 -15.02 -11.05
C LEU A 44 -5.76 -15.37 -12.35
N GLU A 45 -6.53 -15.51 -13.43
CA GLU A 45 -5.99 -15.55 -14.79
C GLU A 45 -5.41 -14.18 -15.20
N PRO A 46 -4.56 -14.10 -16.24
CA PRO A 46 -4.13 -12.82 -16.80
C PRO A 46 -5.34 -11.99 -17.30
N GLY A 47 -5.42 -10.73 -16.91
CA GLY A 47 -6.48 -9.81 -17.32
C GLY A 47 -6.85 -8.79 -16.25
N THR A 48 -7.87 -7.98 -16.53
CA THR A 48 -8.41 -6.99 -15.58
C THR A 48 -9.53 -7.60 -14.76
N HIS A 49 -9.44 -7.49 -13.44
CA HIS A 49 -10.37 -8.04 -12.47
C HIS A 49 -10.80 -6.97 -11.48
N THR A 50 -12.05 -6.98 -11.04
CA THR A 50 -12.48 -6.20 -9.88
C THR A 50 -12.49 -7.11 -8.66
N LEU A 51 -11.45 -7.00 -7.85
CA LEU A 51 -11.26 -7.86 -6.68
C LEU A 51 -12.15 -7.38 -5.53
N ASN A 52 -12.92 -8.30 -4.95
CA ASN A 52 -13.63 -8.06 -3.69
C ASN A 52 -12.65 -8.06 -2.50
N GLY A 53 -13.16 -7.88 -1.28
CA GLY A 53 -12.33 -7.84 -0.08
C GLY A 53 -11.51 -9.11 0.13
N GLU A 54 -12.09 -10.30 -0.04
CA GLU A 54 -11.39 -11.58 0.16
C GLU A 54 -10.27 -11.76 -0.88
N GLU A 55 -10.56 -11.52 -2.16
CA GLU A 55 -9.59 -11.62 -3.25
C GLU A 55 -8.46 -10.60 -3.10
N SER A 56 -8.81 -9.35 -2.75
CA SER A 56 -7.83 -8.29 -2.47
C SER A 56 -6.94 -8.65 -1.29
N LEU A 57 -7.50 -9.26 -0.23
CA LEU A 57 -6.73 -9.72 0.91
C LEU A 57 -5.80 -10.88 0.51
N GLY A 58 -6.28 -11.76 -0.37
CA GLY A 58 -5.49 -12.81 -0.98
C GLY A 58 -4.29 -12.23 -1.74
N LEU A 59 -4.51 -11.20 -2.57
CA LEU A 59 -3.48 -10.54 -3.35
C LEU A 59 -2.40 -9.92 -2.48
N VAL A 60 -2.75 -9.07 -1.52
CA VAL A 60 -1.74 -8.38 -0.68
C VAL A 60 -0.99 -9.32 0.28
N ARG A 61 -1.45 -10.57 0.43
CA ARG A 61 -0.83 -11.62 1.25
C ARG A 61 -0.07 -12.67 0.44
N THR A 62 -0.24 -12.72 -0.89
CA THR A 62 0.48 -13.69 -1.71
C THR A 62 1.99 -13.47 -1.59
N ARG A 63 2.73 -14.57 -1.63
CA ARG A 63 4.20 -14.54 -1.57
C ARG A 63 4.82 -15.31 -2.72
N LYS A 64 4.27 -16.48 -3.03
CA LYS A 64 4.94 -17.46 -3.90
C LYS A 64 4.69 -17.25 -5.37
N SER A 65 3.58 -16.59 -5.70
CA SER A 65 3.08 -16.48 -7.06
C SER A 65 3.35 -15.11 -7.67
N VAL A 66 3.96 -14.20 -6.91
CA VAL A 66 4.29 -12.83 -7.32
C VAL A 66 5.69 -12.47 -6.83
N GLY A 67 6.53 -11.98 -7.74
CA GLY A 67 7.89 -11.51 -7.43
C GLY A 67 8.91 -12.64 -7.16
N ASP A 68 9.89 -12.36 -6.31
CA ASP A 68 11.01 -13.26 -5.97
C ASP A 68 10.74 -14.17 -4.76
N GLY A 69 9.50 -14.19 -4.25
CA GLY A 69 9.14 -14.95 -3.05
C GLY A 69 9.47 -14.26 -1.73
N SER A 70 10.15 -13.11 -1.77
CA SER A 70 10.62 -12.39 -0.59
C SER A 70 9.57 -11.43 -0.01
N ASP A 71 9.83 -10.94 1.20
CA ASP A 71 9.05 -9.84 1.76
C ASP A 71 9.20 -8.53 0.96
N LEU A 72 10.32 -8.35 0.25
CA LEU A 72 10.55 -7.16 -0.58
C LEU A 72 9.64 -7.15 -1.81
N GLY A 73 9.49 -8.30 -2.48
CA GLY A 73 8.50 -8.46 -3.55
C GLY A 73 7.07 -8.21 -3.06
N ARG A 74 6.72 -8.69 -1.87
CA ARG A 74 5.41 -8.42 -1.27
C ARG A 74 5.20 -6.93 -0.96
N ILE A 75 6.21 -6.21 -0.48
CA ILE A 75 6.11 -4.77 -0.23
C ILE A 75 5.75 -4.02 -1.52
N GLN A 76 6.38 -4.37 -2.64
CA GLN A 76 6.06 -3.73 -3.92
C GLN A 76 4.65 -4.07 -4.40
N LEU A 77 4.18 -5.31 -4.24
CA LEU A 77 2.80 -5.66 -4.55
C LEU A 77 1.80 -4.87 -3.70
N GLN A 78 2.10 -4.69 -2.41
CA GLN A 78 1.31 -3.85 -1.53
C GLN A 78 1.30 -2.39 -1.98
N GLN A 79 2.44 -1.86 -2.45
CA GLN A 79 2.52 -0.51 -3.01
C GLN A 79 1.66 -0.37 -4.28
N ALA A 80 1.73 -1.33 -5.21
CA ALA A 80 0.89 -1.37 -6.40
C ALA A 80 -0.61 -1.40 -6.02
N PHE A 81 -0.98 -2.25 -5.06
CA PHE A 81 -2.36 -2.32 -4.56
C PHE A 81 -2.84 -0.99 -3.95
N ILE A 82 -2.01 -0.29 -3.17
CA ILE A 82 -2.40 1.02 -2.62
C ILE A 82 -2.62 2.04 -3.74
N LYS A 83 -1.83 2.02 -4.81
CA LYS A 83 -2.06 2.89 -5.99
C LYS A 83 -3.40 2.56 -6.66
N ALA A 84 -3.67 1.29 -6.92
CA ALA A 84 -4.94 0.83 -7.49
C ALA A 84 -6.13 1.22 -6.61
N LEU A 85 -6.00 1.07 -5.28
CA LEU A 85 -7.01 1.49 -4.32
C LEU A 85 -7.27 3.02 -4.36
N MET A 86 -6.22 3.83 -4.52
CA MET A 86 -6.35 5.27 -4.66
C MET A 86 -7.06 5.68 -5.95
N GLU A 87 -6.70 5.09 -7.09
CA GLU A 87 -7.39 5.33 -8.36
C GLU A 87 -8.82 4.82 -8.32
N GLN A 88 -9.09 3.69 -7.67
CA GLN A 88 -10.45 3.19 -7.46
C GLN A 88 -11.29 4.17 -6.62
N ALA A 89 -10.75 4.68 -5.50
CA ALA A 89 -11.46 5.66 -4.68
C ALA A 89 -11.79 6.95 -5.44
N LYS A 90 -10.91 7.36 -6.35
CA LYS A 90 -11.12 8.49 -7.25
C LYS A 90 -12.14 8.16 -8.34
N SER A 91 -12.04 7.01 -9.00
CA SER A 91 -12.91 6.58 -10.10
C SER A 91 -14.37 6.44 -9.66
N VAL A 92 -14.60 5.87 -8.48
CA VAL A 92 -15.95 5.76 -7.90
C VAL A 92 -16.42 7.06 -7.25
N GLY A 93 -15.61 8.11 -7.28
CA GLY A 93 -16.00 9.45 -6.83
C GLY A 93 -16.16 9.57 -5.32
N VAL A 94 -15.36 8.86 -4.53
CA VAL A 94 -15.35 9.00 -3.06
C VAL A 94 -15.15 10.47 -2.67
N PHE A 95 -14.20 11.16 -3.32
CA PHE A 95 -13.87 12.55 -3.01
C PHE A 95 -14.85 13.59 -3.60
N SER A 96 -15.72 13.19 -4.52
CA SER A 96 -16.74 14.06 -5.14
C SER A 96 -18.15 13.82 -4.60
N SER A 97 -18.36 12.74 -3.83
CA SER A 97 -19.64 12.39 -3.22
C SER A 97 -19.57 12.41 -1.69
N PRO A 98 -20.19 13.40 -1.01
CA PRO A 98 -20.24 13.44 0.45
C PRO A 98 -20.84 12.18 1.08
N LYS A 99 -21.81 11.55 0.41
CA LYS A 99 -22.43 10.30 0.86
C LYS A 99 -21.44 9.13 0.83
N LYS A 100 -20.69 8.95 -0.26
CA LYS A 100 -19.69 7.87 -0.37
C LYS A 100 -18.53 8.10 0.60
N LEU A 101 -18.05 9.34 0.71
CA LEU A 101 -17.00 9.70 1.66
C LEU A 101 -17.41 9.37 3.10
N TYR A 102 -18.64 9.73 3.48
CA TYR A 102 -19.16 9.43 4.82
C TYR A 102 -19.32 7.93 5.04
N GLY A 103 -19.86 7.18 4.07
CA GLY A 103 -20.02 5.72 4.15
C GLY A 103 -18.68 5.02 4.35
N LEU A 104 -17.68 5.37 3.55
CA LEU A 104 -16.33 4.82 3.69
C LEU A 104 -15.68 5.18 5.04
N ALA A 105 -15.85 6.43 5.50
CA ALA A 105 -15.33 6.84 6.80
C ALA A 105 -16.04 6.14 7.98
N ASP A 106 -17.35 5.90 7.88
CA ASP A 106 -18.12 5.12 8.86
C ASP A 106 -17.67 3.65 8.87
N ALA A 107 -17.51 3.02 7.71
CA ALA A 107 -16.94 1.68 7.59
C ALA A 107 -15.54 1.63 8.20
N ALA A 108 -14.68 2.62 7.91
CA ALA A 108 -13.34 2.73 8.48
C ALA A 108 -13.36 2.83 10.00
N THR A 109 -14.23 3.65 10.61
CA THR A 109 -14.28 3.73 12.09
C THR A 109 -14.66 2.41 12.76
N LYS A 110 -15.35 1.50 12.04
CA LYS A 110 -15.75 0.17 12.54
C LYS A 110 -14.73 -0.92 12.21
N ALA A 111 -13.82 -0.64 11.29
CA ALA A 111 -12.87 -1.59 10.69
C ALA A 111 -11.42 -1.31 11.08
N VAL A 112 -11.12 -0.10 11.56
CA VAL A 112 -9.77 0.41 11.73
C VAL A 112 -9.60 0.94 13.15
N THR A 113 -8.51 0.54 13.79
CA THR A 113 -8.04 1.17 15.01
C THR A 113 -7.24 2.42 14.64
N THR A 114 -7.59 3.57 15.20
CA THR A 114 -6.95 4.85 14.87
C THR A 114 -6.50 5.59 16.13
N ASP A 115 -5.58 6.55 15.98
CA ASP A 115 -5.29 7.47 17.06
C ASP A 115 -6.50 8.36 17.40
N SER A 116 -6.47 8.99 18.58
CA SER A 116 -7.55 9.88 19.04
C SER A 116 -7.86 11.04 18.08
N GLY A 117 -6.91 11.43 17.22
CA GLY A 117 -7.03 12.42 16.17
C GLY A 117 -7.81 11.95 14.93
N LEU A 118 -8.10 10.65 14.81
CA LEU A 118 -8.89 10.06 13.72
C LEU A 118 -10.06 9.19 14.20
N GLY A 119 -10.23 8.99 15.50
CA GLY A 119 -11.26 8.09 16.08
C GLY A 119 -12.74 8.49 15.92
N SER A 120 -13.09 9.37 14.98
CA SER A 120 -14.49 9.63 14.63
C SER A 120 -14.68 9.85 13.15
N VAL A 121 -15.89 9.56 12.65
CA VAL A 121 -16.23 9.71 11.23
C VAL A 121 -15.93 11.12 10.74
N LYS A 122 -16.24 12.15 11.53
CA LYS A 122 -15.95 13.56 11.20
C LYS A 122 -14.45 13.84 11.04
N LYS A 123 -13.59 13.24 11.87
CA LYS A 123 -12.14 13.43 11.78
C LYS A 123 -11.56 12.69 10.58
N LEU A 124 -12.03 11.47 10.32
CA LEU A 124 -11.64 10.70 9.13
C LEU A 124 -12.10 11.35 7.82
N THR A 125 -13.32 11.88 7.74
CA THR A 125 -13.76 12.62 6.56
C THR A 125 -12.96 13.90 6.36
N GLY A 126 -12.59 14.60 7.43
CA GLY A 126 -11.70 15.75 7.38
C GLY A 126 -10.30 15.39 6.88
N PHE A 127 -9.72 14.31 7.41
CA PHE A 127 -8.42 13.79 6.98
C PHE A 127 -8.44 13.38 5.50
N ALA A 128 -9.42 12.58 5.09
CA ALA A 128 -9.59 12.17 3.69
C ALA A 128 -9.85 13.36 2.76
N GLY A 129 -10.56 14.39 3.24
CA GLY A 129 -10.75 15.66 2.53
C GLY A 129 -9.44 16.39 2.25
N GLY A 130 -8.47 16.33 3.17
CA GLY A 130 -7.12 16.87 2.98
C GLY A 130 -6.32 16.13 1.91
N LEU A 131 -6.60 14.83 1.71
CA LEU A 131 -5.94 13.99 0.70
C LEU A 131 -6.54 14.14 -0.70
N LYS A 132 -7.71 14.78 -0.85
CA LYS A 132 -8.42 14.93 -2.14
C LYS A 132 -7.57 15.56 -3.26
N GLY A 133 -6.58 16.38 -2.91
CA GLY A 133 -5.65 16.99 -3.87
C GLY A 133 -4.55 16.05 -4.37
N LEU A 134 -4.38 14.87 -3.77
CA LEU A 134 -3.37 13.90 -4.14
C LEU A 134 -3.93 12.94 -5.19
N GLY A 135 -3.47 13.06 -6.43
CA GLY A 135 -3.65 12.01 -7.46
C GLY A 135 -2.68 10.85 -7.20
N ALA A 136 -3.01 9.62 -7.65
CA ALA A 136 -2.11 8.48 -7.46
C ALA A 136 -0.73 8.70 -8.11
N ASP A 137 -0.69 9.44 -9.23
CA ASP A 137 0.56 9.85 -9.90
C ASP A 137 1.48 10.74 -9.04
N ASN A 138 0.91 11.42 -8.03
CA ASN A 138 1.62 12.32 -7.13
C ASN A 138 2.00 11.63 -5.81
N VAL A 139 1.77 10.32 -5.69
CA VAL A 139 2.17 9.53 -4.52
C VAL A 139 3.40 8.70 -4.84
N HIS A 140 4.49 9.05 -4.16
CA HIS A 140 5.74 8.29 -4.21
C HIS A 140 5.81 7.32 -3.05
N MET A 141 5.86 6.03 -3.37
CA MET A 141 6.10 4.98 -2.39
C MET A 141 7.57 4.55 -2.48
N VAL A 142 8.19 4.34 -1.32
CA VAL A 142 9.61 4.00 -1.22
C VAL A 142 9.79 2.93 -0.16
N THR A 143 10.60 1.93 -0.47
CA THR A 143 11.11 0.98 0.52
C THR A 143 12.41 1.52 1.09
N LEU A 144 12.59 1.45 2.42
CA LEU A 144 13.87 1.84 3.03
C LEU A 144 15.02 1.10 2.33
N PRO A 145 16.11 1.79 1.93
CA PRO A 145 17.22 1.14 1.26
C PRO A 145 17.84 0.05 2.13
N VAL A 146 17.91 -1.16 1.60
CA VAL A 146 18.38 -2.34 2.32
C VAL A 146 19.30 -3.21 1.46
N GLU A 147 20.13 -4.00 2.11
CA GLU A 147 20.92 -5.08 1.53
C GLU A 147 20.63 -6.40 2.25
N TYR A 148 20.85 -7.53 1.57
CA TYR A 148 20.75 -8.84 2.20
C TYR A 148 21.86 -9.02 3.24
N ASP A 149 21.53 -9.58 4.40
CA ASP A 149 22.52 -9.89 5.43
C ASP A 149 23.40 -11.06 4.96
N PRO A 150 24.73 -10.89 4.83
CA PRO A 150 25.63 -11.98 4.44
C PRO A 150 25.65 -13.15 5.44
N ALA A 151 25.25 -12.91 6.69
CA ALA A 151 25.21 -13.92 7.74
C ALA A 151 23.87 -14.67 7.82
N ASP A 152 22.78 -14.09 7.29
CA ASP A 152 21.46 -14.72 7.28
C ASP A 152 20.65 -14.30 6.03
N PRO A 153 20.44 -15.21 5.06
CA PRO A 153 19.72 -14.88 3.83
C PRO A 153 18.24 -14.52 4.07
N ASN A 154 17.67 -14.79 5.26
CA ASN A 154 16.30 -14.40 5.60
C ASN A 154 16.22 -13.02 6.27
N ARG A 155 17.33 -12.28 6.30
CA ARG A 155 17.42 -10.96 6.94
C ARG A 155 17.91 -9.91 5.95
N VAL A 156 17.42 -8.70 6.14
CA VAL A 156 17.91 -7.50 5.46
C VAL A 156 18.48 -6.51 6.47
N LEU A 157 19.49 -5.77 6.04
CA LEU A 157 20.15 -4.72 6.81
C LEU A 157 19.90 -3.36 6.14
N PRO A 158 19.56 -2.30 6.90
CA PRO A 158 19.47 -0.96 6.35
C PRO A 158 20.80 -0.49 5.76
N GLN A 159 20.76 0.05 4.54
CA GLN A 159 21.89 0.76 3.96
C GLN A 159 22.01 2.14 4.62
N GLU A 160 22.71 2.22 5.75
CA GLU A 160 22.78 3.40 6.62
C GLU A 160 22.95 4.75 5.91
N LYS A 161 23.87 4.84 4.93
CA LYS A 161 24.11 6.09 4.19
C LYS A 161 22.89 6.49 3.34
N ALA A 162 22.33 5.53 2.60
CA ALA A 162 21.18 5.73 1.73
C ALA A 162 19.89 5.97 2.54
N GLY A 163 19.68 5.20 3.62
CA GLY A 163 18.59 5.39 4.55
C GLY A 163 18.58 6.80 5.18
N ARG A 164 19.75 7.35 5.54
CA ARG A 164 19.84 8.74 6.00
C ARG A 164 19.42 9.75 4.94
N GLN A 165 19.70 9.50 3.66
CA GLN A 165 19.23 10.38 2.58
C GLN A 165 17.70 10.35 2.46
N VAL A 166 17.09 9.16 2.56
CA VAL A 166 15.63 9.01 2.57
C VAL A 166 15.01 9.75 3.75
N TRP A 167 15.51 9.54 4.98
CA TRP A 167 14.98 10.23 6.16
C TRP A 167 15.17 11.74 6.11
N ALA A 168 16.30 12.22 5.61
CA ALA A 168 16.53 13.65 5.44
C ALA A 168 15.59 14.27 4.40
N ALA A 169 15.32 13.57 3.29
CA ALA A 169 14.39 14.02 2.26
C ALA A 169 12.96 14.13 2.82
N LEU A 170 12.46 13.07 3.47
CA LEU A 170 11.14 13.04 4.08
C LEU A 170 10.96 14.10 5.18
N LYS A 171 11.97 14.28 6.04
CA LYS A 171 11.91 15.28 7.12
C LYS A 171 11.86 16.73 6.61
N ASN A 172 12.45 17.00 5.45
CA ASN A 172 12.53 18.35 4.87
C ASN A 172 11.53 18.56 3.72
N ASP A 173 10.60 17.63 3.50
CA ASP A 173 9.64 17.65 2.40
C ASP A 173 10.31 17.87 1.03
N ARG A 174 11.31 17.04 0.73
CA ARG A 174 12.08 17.08 -0.53
C ARG A 174 11.96 15.76 -1.27
N PRO A 175 12.08 15.76 -2.61
CA PRO A 175 12.19 14.53 -3.38
C PRO A 175 13.33 13.65 -2.87
N ILE A 176 13.08 12.34 -2.82
CA ILE A 176 14.09 11.35 -2.44
C ILE A 176 15.11 11.26 -3.59
N PRO A 177 16.43 11.39 -3.32
CA PRO A 177 17.43 11.23 -4.36
C PRO A 177 17.38 9.82 -4.97
N ALA A 178 17.33 9.70 -6.30
CA ALA A 178 17.33 8.41 -6.98
C ALA A 178 18.54 7.53 -6.59
N SER A 179 19.70 8.15 -6.33
CA SER A 179 20.91 7.46 -5.84
C SER A 179 20.72 6.77 -4.50
N ALA A 180 19.70 7.14 -3.71
CA ALA A 180 19.43 6.54 -2.42
C ALA A 180 18.75 5.17 -2.55
N THR A 181 18.01 4.90 -3.64
CA THR A 181 17.32 3.61 -3.83
C THR A 181 17.97 2.73 -4.88
N GLU A 182 18.78 3.31 -5.79
CA GLU A 182 19.42 2.63 -6.93
C GLU A 182 20.10 1.29 -6.59
N LYS A 183 20.75 1.20 -5.42
CA LYS A 183 21.50 0.00 -4.98
C LYS A 183 20.74 -0.83 -3.95
N SER A 184 19.50 -0.48 -3.63
CA SER A 184 18.68 -1.20 -2.66
C SER A 184 18.24 -2.55 -3.22
N ALA A 185 18.22 -3.58 -2.39
CA ALA A 185 17.52 -4.82 -2.71
C ALA A 185 16.00 -4.62 -2.74
N GLY A 186 15.46 -3.67 -1.96
CA GLY A 186 14.02 -3.42 -1.84
C GLY A 186 13.37 -2.72 -3.05
N ASP A 187 14.17 -2.27 -4.02
CA ASP A 187 13.71 -1.60 -5.24
C ASP A 187 13.85 -2.50 -6.50
N LYS A 188 14.28 -3.75 -6.30
CA LYS A 188 14.60 -4.70 -7.39
C LYS A 188 13.54 -5.75 -7.68
N GLY A 189 12.44 -5.76 -6.93
CA GLY A 189 11.42 -6.77 -7.15
C GLY A 189 10.58 -6.48 -8.40
N ASP A 190 9.83 -7.50 -8.80
CA ASP A 190 9.17 -7.61 -10.10
C ASP A 190 7.65 -7.43 -10.01
N ALA A 191 7.12 -6.76 -8.98
CA ALA A 191 5.67 -6.64 -8.78
C ALA A 191 4.96 -5.99 -9.99
N ASP A 192 5.54 -4.96 -10.59
CA ASP A 192 5.00 -4.27 -11.78
C ASP A 192 4.95 -5.16 -13.04
N LYS A 193 5.68 -6.28 -13.03
CA LYS A 193 5.62 -7.31 -14.08
C LYS A 193 4.44 -8.26 -13.90
N VAL A 194 3.84 -8.29 -12.71
CA VAL A 194 2.78 -9.24 -12.35
C VAL A 194 1.44 -8.53 -12.21
N VAL A 195 1.44 -7.31 -11.65
CA VAL A 195 0.23 -6.52 -11.38
C VAL A 195 0.40 -5.08 -11.83
N GLU A 196 -0.65 -4.50 -12.39
CA GLU A 196 -0.81 -3.09 -12.73
C GLU A 196 -2.10 -2.51 -12.14
#